data_AF-A0A7S2C5T9-F1
#
_entry.id   AF-A0A7S2C5T9-F1
#
_cell.length_a   1.000
_cell.length_b   1.000
_cell.length_c   1.000
_cell.angle_alpha   90.00
_cell.angle_beta   90.00
_cell.angle_gamma   90.00
#
_symmetry.space_group_name_H-M   'P 1'
#
loop_
_entity.id
_entity.type
_entity.pdbx_description
1 polymer ?
#
loop_
_entity_poly.entity_id
_entity_poly.type
_entity_poly.pdbx_seq_one_letter_code
_entity_poly.pdbx_strand_id
1 'polypeptide(L)'
;ASGDYGAVYNYPLYFTLRDIFVPGRKQKPMSELATWMEKDAEFSGNRLLLNFLDNNDLPRFIYKLEGDQLLYHNALLCILGMEGLPMLLYGSEQDQRGVFNWSDPLKVDNWRPPLWHAGYNTSTPTFQLIKKVLWLRRRMNGMHHLKQRVLFSDHKVVVFARGPIVFAVTNVGRGNPVPSQRVLWDNATIDSPVAMWLCNLLAIEPRKDCGIIAPGNLSRLHVLGDPKMYVPTAFIQ
;
A
#
# COMPACT_ATOMS: atom_id res chain seq x y z
N ALA A 1 27.93 23.06 -3.18
CA ALA A 1 27.48 21.71 -2.75
C ALA A 1 27.19 20.90 -4.00
N SER A 2 27.56 19.62 -4.05
CA SER A 2 27.39 18.74 -5.22
C SER A 2 25.94 18.39 -5.56
N GLY A 3 24.96 18.90 -4.79
CA GLY A 3 23.54 18.62 -5.01
C GLY A 3 23.14 17.18 -4.70
N ASP A 4 24.00 16.40 -4.05
CA ASP A 4 23.74 15.00 -3.77
C ASP A 4 23.04 14.83 -2.42
N TYR A 5 21.89 14.15 -2.43
CA TYR A 5 21.03 13.92 -1.28
C TYR A 5 20.89 12.42 -1.04
N GLY A 6 21.09 11.97 0.20
CA GLY A 6 20.97 10.55 0.57
C GLY A 6 19.53 10.04 0.62
N ALA A 7 18.54 10.93 0.74
CA ALA A 7 17.12 10.59 0.72
C ALA A 7 16.30 11.70 0.04
N VAL A 8 15.24 11.31 -0.66
CA VAL A 8 14.36 12.25 -1.39
C VAL A 8 12.91 11.80 -1.33
N TYR A 9 11.98 12.77 -1.31
CA TYR A 9 10.56 12.49 -1.47
C TYR A 9 10.28 11.85 -2.83
N ASN A 10 9.57 10.72 -2.83
CA ASN A 10 9.22 10.00 -4.04
C ASN A 10 7.96 10.60 -4.72
N TYR A 11 8.06 11.87 -5.11
CA TYR A 11 7.01 12.56 -5.88
C TYR A 11 6.64 11.84 -7.18
N PRO A 12 7.60 11.29 -7.95
CA PRO A 12 7.29 10.45 -9.10
C PRO A 12 6.31 9.31 -8.76
N LEU A 13 6.58 8.52 -7.71
CA LEU A 13 5.67 7.47 -7.27
C LEU A 13 4.32 8.05 -6.80
N TYR A 14 4.31 9.19 -6.08
CA TYR A 14 3.05 9.84 -5.68
C TYR A 14 2.14 10.11 -6.89
N PHE A 15 2.68 10.66 -7.98
CA PHE A 15 1.89 10.95 -9.18
C PHE A 15 1.44 9.68 -9.89
N THR A 16 2.29 8.64 -9.94
CA THR A 16 1.90 7.32 -10.45
C THR A 16 0.76 6.72 -9.63
N LEU A 17 0.85 6.74 -8.30
CA LEU A 17 -0.20 6.24 -7.41
C LEU A 17 -1.50 7.04 -7.57
N ARG A 18 -1.42 8.38 -7.69
CA ARG A 18 -2.58 9.21 -7.98
C ARG A 18 -3.26 8.76 -9.27
N ASP A 19 -2.51 8.59 -10.35
CA ASP A 19 -3.08 8.27 -11.67
C ASP A 19 -3.67 6.85 -11.70
N ILE A 20 -3.19 5.95 -10.85
CA ILE A 20 -3.70 4.57 -10.71
C ILE A 20 -4.93 4.48 -9.80
N PHE A 21 -4.92 5.16 -8.65
CA PHE A 21 -5.95 5.00 -7.62
C PHE A 21 -7.10 5.99 -7.72
N VAL A 22 -6.89 7.20 -8.26
CA VAL A 22 -7.96 8.19 -8.41
C VAL A 22 -8.92 7.73 -9.51
N PRO A 23 -10.22 7.50 -9.21
CA PRO A 23 -11.16 7.02 -10.19
C PRO A 23 -11.43 8.09 -11.26
N GLY A 24 -11.65 7.65 -12.49
CA GLY A 24 -12.03 8.54 -13.59
C GLY A 24 -11.63 8.00 -14.96
N ARG A 25 -12.02 8.73 -16.02
CA ARG A 25 -11.78 8.31 -17.41
C ARG A 25 -10.30 8.10 -17.75
N LYS A 26 -9.40 8.74 -17.01
CA LYS A 26 -7.94 8.65 -17.20
C LYS A 26 -7.25 7.73 -16.18
N GLN A 27 -8.01 6.98 -15.38
CA GLN A 27 -7.45 6.06 -14.40
C GLN A 27 -6.54 5.04 -15.10
N LYS A 28 -5.33 4.89 -14.57
CA LYS A 28 -4.30 4.00 -15.10
C LYS A 28 -4.45 2.58 -14.56
N PRO A 29 -4.02 1.56 -15.33
CA PRO A 29 -4.08 0.18 -14.88
C PRO A 29 -3.08 -0.08 -13.75
N MET A 30 -3.41 -1.03 -12.87
CA MET A 30 -2.49 -1.46 -11.81
C MET A 30 -1.16 -2.00 -12.34
N SER A 31 -1.10 -2.54 -13.57
CA SER A 31 0.15 -2.96 -14.21
C SER A 31 1.20 -1.83 -14.37
N GLU A 32 0.80 -0.56 -14.35
CA GLU A 32 1.76 0.56 -14.28
C GLU A 32 2.52 0.57 -12.94
N LEU A 33 1.88 0.18 -11.83
CA LEU A 33 2.55 0.03 -10.53
C LEU A 33 3.53 -1.15 -10.53
N ALA A 34 3.17 -2.27 -11.17
CA ALA A 34 4.09 -3.39 -11.36
C ALA A 34 5.34 -2.96 -12.15
N THR A 35 5.14 -2.21 -13.24
CA THR A 35 6.25 -1.66 -14.03
C THR A 35 7.12 -0.71 -13.19
N TRP A 36 6.51 0.09 -12.31
CA TRP A 36 7.26 0.92 -11.35
C TRP A 36 8.12 0.05 -10.44
N MET A 37 7.54 -0.99 -9.82
CA MET A 37 8.24 -1.88 -8.88
C MET A 37 9.44 -2.59 -9.52
N GLU A 38 9.37 -2.92 -10.81
CA GLU A 38 10.46 -3.55 -11.56
C GLU A 38 11.59 -2.58 -11.92
N LYS A 39 11.27 -1.28 -12.06
CA LYS A 39 12.22 -0.23 -12.47
C LYS A 39 12.68 0.67 -11.33
N ASP A 40 12.21 0.46 -10.10
CA ASP A 40 12.46 1.36 -8.96
C ASP A 40 13.96 1.58 -8.69
N ALA A 41 14.78 0.56 -8.90
CA ALA A 41 16.24 0.65 -8.79
C ALA A 41 16.87 1.64 -9.79
N GLU A 42 16.31 1.77 -10.99
CA GLU A 42 16.78 2.73 -12.01
C GLU A 42 16.44 4.17 -11.61
N PHE A 43 15.29 4.37 -10.95
CA PHE A 43 14.83 5.69 -10.51
C PHE A 43 15.50 6.16 -9.21
N SER A 44 15.74 5.25 -8.27
CA SER A 44 16.34 5.54 -6.96
C SER A 44 17.84 5.78 -7.04
N GLY A 45 18.55 5.05 -7.91
CA GLY A 45 20.01 5.02 -7.90
C GLY A 45 20.52 4.61 -6.51
N ASN A 46 21.35 5.45 -5.89
CA ASN A 46 21.84 5.23 -4.52
C ASN A 46 21.02 5.97 -3.43
N ARG A 47 19.86 6.55 -3.78
CA ARG A 47 19.08 7.38 -2.88
C ARG A 47 17.97 6.59 -2.20
N LEU A 48 17.73 6.88 -0.93
CA LEU A 48 16.57 6.38 -0.22
C LEU A 48 15.31 7.15 -0.64
N LEU A 49 14.35 6.46 -1.27
CA LEU A 49 13.07 7.03 -1.66
C LEU A 49 12.08 7.04 -0.49
N LEU A 50 11.51 8.20 -0.19
CA LEU A 50 10.46 8.37 0.81
C LEU A 50 9.09 8.27 0.14
N ASN A 51 8.39 7.15 0.35
CA ASN A 51 7.09 6.89 -0.26
C ASN A 51 5.97 7.49 0.58
N PHE A 52 5.12 8.30 -0.02
CA PHE A 52 4.05 9.02 0.70
C PHE A 52 2.79 9.11 -0.16
N LEU A 53 1.65 9.22 0.52
CA LEU A 53 0.38 9.63 -0.10
C LEU A 53 0.01 11.06 0.29
N ASP A 54 0.45 11.50 1.47
CA ASP A 54 0.07 12.78 2.03
C ASP A 54 1.33 13.53 2.46
N ASN A 55 1.34 14.83 2.20
CA ASN A 55 2.31 15.77 2.76
C ASN A 55 1.62 17.12 2.99
N ASN A 56 2.35 18.08 3.53
CA ASN A 56 1.81 19.39 3.92
C ASN A 56 1.59 20.36 2.74
N ASP A 57 1.90 19.96 1.51
CA ASP A 57 1.91 20.83 0.33
C ASP A 57 0.89 20.40 -0.74
N LEU A 58 0.37 19.18 -0.64
CA LEU A 58 -0.60 18.62 -1.57
C LEU A 58 -1.96 18.42 -0.91
N PRO A 59 -3.06 18.47 -1.68
CA PRO A 59 -4.35 18.02 -1.20
C PRO A 59 -4.28 16.58 -0.70
N ARG A 60 -4.98 16.32 0.42
CA ARG A 60 -5.04 15.00 1.05
C ARG A 60 -5.43 13.93 0.03
N PHE A 61 -4.75 12.78 0.01
CA PHE A 61 -4.96 11.75 -1.00
C PHE A 61 -6.39 11.21 -0.95
N ILE A 62 -6.91 10.95 0.26
CA ILE A 62 -8.30 10.51 0.46
C ILE A 62 -9.34 11.51 -0.06
N TYR A 63 -9.03 12.82 -0.06
CA TYR A 63 -9.90 13.82 -0.69
C TYR A 63 -9.98 13.62 -2.21
N LYS A 64 -8.85 13.29 -2.86
CA LYS A 64 -8.79 12.98 -4.30
C LYS A 64 -9.53 11.69 -4.66
N LEU A 65 -9.68 10.78 -3.70
CA LEU A 65 -10.44 9.53 -3.85
C LEU A 65 -11.94 9.70 -3.55
N GLU A 66 -12.42 10.95 -3.45
CA GLU A 66 -13.80 11.28 -3.06
C GLU A 66 -14.22 10.68 -1.72
N GLY A 67 -13.24 10.30 -0.89
CA GLY A 67 -13.49 9.64 0.38
C GLY A 67 -13.62 8.12 0.37
N ASP A 68 -13.30 7.46 -0.73
CA ASP A 68 -13.31 6.00 -0.79
C ASP A 68 -12.16 5.43 0.07
N GLN A 69 -12.52 4.92 1.26
CA GLN A 69 -11.58 4.32 2.20
C GLN A 69 -10.96 3.03 1.65
N LEU A 70 -11.65 2.26 0.80
CA LEU A 70 -11.07 1.03 0.24
C LEU A 70 -9.91 1.37 -0.69
N LEU A 71 -10.11 2.34 -1.60
CA LEU A 71 -9.01 2.83 -2.45
C LEU A 71 -7.87 3.40 -1.61
N TYR A 72 -8.21 4.14 -0.54
CA TYR A 72 -7.20 4.74 0.33
C TYR A 72 -6.38 3.68 1.08
N HIS A 73 -7.04 2.65 1.60
CA HIS A 73 -6.38 1.52 2.28
C HIS A 73 -5.48 0.74 1.34
N ASN A 74 -5.88 0.53 0.08
CA ASN A 74 -5.04 -0.10 -0.93
C ASN A 74 -3.79 0.75 -1.22
N ALA A 75 -3.97 2.05 -1.46
CA ALA A 75 -2.85 2.97 -1.68
C ALA A 75 -1.91 3.03 -0.46
N LEU A 76 -2.46 3.06 0.76
CA LEU A 76 -1.68 3.05 2.01
C LEU A 76 -0.88 1.75 2.14
N LEU A 77 -1.51 0.61 1.86
CA LEU A 77 -0.82 -0.67 1.91
C LEU A 77 0.32 -0.74 0.89
N CYS A 78 0.15 -0.15 -0.31
CA CYS A 78 1.23 -0.02 -1.28
C CYS A 78 2.46 0.68 -0.67
N ILE A 79 2.31 1.93 -0.21
CA ILE A 79 3.47 2.69 0.29
C ILE A 79 4.09 2.04 1.55
N LEU A 80 3.29 1.36 2.36
CA LEU A 80 3.75 0.67 3.57
C LEU A 80 4.47 -0.66 3.29
N GLY A 81 4.17 -1.31 2.17
CA GLY A 81 4.73 -2.62 1.78
C GLY A 81 5.87 -2.56 0.76
N MET A 82 5.90 -1.52 -0.08
CA MET A 82 6.87 -1.37 -1.16
C MET A 82 8.31 -1.07 -0.70
N GLU A 83 9.27 -1.23 -1.62
CA GLU A 83 10.63 -0.68 -1.50
C GLU A 83 10.61 0.83 -1.27
N GLY A 84 11.51 1.31 -0.42
CA GLY A 84 11.54 2.68 0.08
C GLY A 84 11.13 2.80 1.56
N LEU A 85 11.19 4.02 2.07
CA LEU A 85 10.76 4.35 3.44
C LEU A 85 9.34 4.91 3.40
N PRO A 86 8.34 4.25 4.02
CA PRO A 86 7.00 4.81 4.11
C PRO A 86 7.00 6.06 4.99
N MET A 87 6.35 7.11 4.50
CA MET A 87 6.10 8.36 5.19
C MET A 87 4.59 8.57 5.29
N LEU A 88 4.12 8.81 6.52
CA LEU A 88 2.73 9.12 6.82
C LEU A 88 2.66 10.55 7.36
N LEU A 89 1.72 11.34 6.84
CA LEU A 89 1.37 12.62 7.43
C LEU A 89 0.36 12.40 8.55
N TYR A 90 0.47 13.15 9.64
CA TYR A 90 -0.55 13.12 10.69
C TYR A 90 -1.95 13.38 10.12
N GLY A 91 -2.96 12.69 10.66
CA GLY A 91 -4.33 12.78 10.18
C GLY A 91 -4.67 11.82 9.04
N SER A 92 -3.68 11.25 8.33
CA SER A 92 -3.91 10.17 7.37
C SER A 92 -4.57 8.96 8.06
N GLU A 93 -4.18 8.65 9.29
CA GLU A 93 -4.78 7.60 10.12
C GLU A 93 -6.23 7.90 10.56
N GLN A 94 -6.66 9.16 10.43
CA GLN A 94 -8.00 9.64 10.76
C GLN A 94 -8.82 9.98 9.51
N ASP A 95 -8.37 9.56 8.32
CA ASP A 95 -9.05 9.83 7.05
C ASP A 95 -9.29 11.34 6.80
N GLN A 96 -8.40 12.20 7.32
CA GLN A 96 -8.58 13.65 7.22
C GLN A 96 -8.54 14.10 5.75
N ARG A 97 -9.63 14.71 5.30
CA ARG A 97 -9.79 15.22 3.93
C ARG A 97 -9.31 16.67 3.75
N GLY A 98 -8.91 17.32 4.84
CA GLY A 98 -8.66 18.76 4.90
C GLY A 98 -9.84 19.56 5.46
N VAL A 99 -9.66 20.87 5.63
CA VAL A 99 -10.69 21.82 6.02
C VAL A 99 -11.13 22.57 4.77
N PHE A 100 -12.40 22.43 4.37
CA PHE A 100 -12.94 23.20 3.26
C PHE A 100 -13.33 24.60 3.74
N ASN A 101 -12.42 25.55 3.65
CA ASN A 101 -12.81 26.95 3.66
C ASN A 101 -13.24 27.35 2.24
N TRP A 102 -14.55 27.40 2.00
CA TRP A 102 -15.14 27.75 0.69
C TRP A 102 -14.71 29.11 0.13
N SER A 103 -14.16 29.98 0.98
CA SER A 103 -13.68 31.30 0.55
C SER A 103 -12.31 31.27 -0.14
N ASP A 104 -11.52 30.20 0.01
CA ASP A 104 -10.26 30.03 -0.72
C ASP A 104 -9.81 28.54 -0.71
N PRO A 105 -10.03 27.79 -1.80
CA PRO A 105 -9.69 26.37 -1.90
C PRO A 105 -8.18 26.09 -1.96
N LEU A 106 -7.33 27.11 -2.14
CA LEU A 106 -5.87 26.98 -2.23
C LEU A 106 -5.13 27.44 -0.97
N LYS A 107 -5.82 27.81 0.12
CA LYS A 107 -5.14 28.10 1.37
C LYS A 107 -4.37 26.87 1.83
N VAL A 108 -3.08 27.09 2.08
CA VAL A 108 -2.12 26.07 2.54
C VAL A 108 -2.61 25.36 3.80
N ASP A 109 -3.42 26.04 4.63
CA ASP A 109 -4.00 25.50 5.86
C ASP A 109 -5.16 24.52 5.62
N ASN A 110 -5.78 24.52 4.44
CA ASN A 110 -6.86 23.58 4.12
C ASN A 110 -6.37 22.13 4.21
N TRP A 111 -5.09 21.87 3.95
CA TRP A 111 -4.51 20.51 4.00
C TRP A 111 -3.82 20.21 5.33
N ARG A 112 -3.87 21.13 6.29
CA ARG A 112 -3.24 21.05 7.61
C ARG A 112 -4.27 21.11 8.75
N PRO A 113 -5.41 20.37 8.68
CA PRO A 113 -6.40 20.37 9.76
C PRO A 113 -5.74 19.96 11.09
N PRO A 114 -6.05 20.62 12.21
CA PRO A 114 -5.50 20.18 13.48
C PRO A 114 -5.98 18.78 13.90
N LEU A 115 -5.04 17.91 14.30
CA LEU A 115 -5.35 16.51 14.62
C LEU A 115 -6.29 16.37 15.83
N TRP A 116 -6.22 17.28 16.80
CA TRP A 116 -7.05 17.23 18.00
C TRP A 116 -8.55 17.30 17.71
N HIS A 117 -8.97 17.88 16.58
CA HIS A 117 -10.38 17.88 16.18
C HIS A 117 -10.91 16.48 15.83
N ALA A 118 -10.04 15.52 15.50
CA ALA A 118 -10.41 14.13 15.29
C ALA A 118 -10.45 13.31 16.60
N GLY A 119 -10.10 13.91 17.74
CA GLY A 119 -10.13 13.24 19.05
C GLY A 119 -9.13 12.09 19.22
N TYR A 120 -8.13 11.99 18.33
CA TYR A 120 -7.10 10.93 18.36
C TYR A 120 -7.67 9.50 18.37
N ASN A 121 -8.77 9.28 17.65
CA ASN A 121 -9.49 8.00 17.66
C ASN A 121 -8.62 6.85 17.10
N THR A 122 -8.22 5.92 17.97
CA THR A 122 -7.41 4.77 17.55
C THR A 122 -8.22 3.60 17.01
N SER A 123 -9.55 3.68 17.00
CA SER A 123 -10.45 2.58 16.61
C SER A 123 -10.89 2.65 15.15
N THR A 124 -10.45 3.65 14.38
CA THR A 124 -10.80 3.77 12.96
C THR A 124 -10.18 2.61 12.15
N PRO A 125 -10.85 2.16 11.06
CA PRO A 125 -10.30 1.13 10.19
C PRO A 125 -8.90 1.47 9.66
N THR A 126 -8.69 2.72 9.24
CA THR A 126 -7.40 3.20 8.71
C THR A 126 -6.31 3.16 9.78
N PHE A 127 -6.60 3.59 11.01
CA PHE A 127 -5.66 3.50 12.11
C PHE A 127 -5.28 2.04 12.40
N GLN A 128 -6.27 1.14 12.45
CA GLN A 128 -6.03 -0.28 12.73
C GLN A 128 -5.22 -0.96 11.61
N LEU A 129 -5.47 -0.61 10.35
CA LEU A 129 -4.66 -1.08 9.21
C LEU A 129 -3.20 -0.63 9.37
N ILE A 130 -2.96 0.67 9.56
CA ILE A 130 -1.61 1.22 9.73
C ILE A 130 -0.93 0.55 10.93
N LYS A 131 -1.62 0.43 12.06
CA LYS A 131 -1.11 -0.24 13.27
C LYS A 131 -0.68 -1.68 13.00
N LYS A 132 -1.51 -2.49 12.31
CA LYS A 132 -1.18 -3.89 11.96
C LYS A 132 0.06 -3.97 11.08
N VAL A 133 0.16 -3.13 10.05
CA VAL A 133 1.30 -3.16 9.11
C VAL A 133 2.59 -2.68 9.80
N LEU A 134 2.53 -1.62 10.60
CA LEU A 134 3.69 -1.13 11.36
C LEU A 134 4.14 -2.11 12.45
N TRP A 135 3.21 -2.82 13.10
CA TRP A 135 3.52 -3.91 14.02
C TRP A 135 4.33 -5.01 13.33
N LEU A 136 3.92 -5.44 12.13
CA LEU A 136 4.63 -6.44 11.35
C LEU A 136 6.02 -5.94 10.95
N ARG A 137 6.12 -4.71 10.42
CA ARG A 137 7.41 -4.07 10.09
C ARG A 137 8.35 -4.08 11.28
N ARG A 138 7.87 -3.75 12.48
CA ARG A 138 8.69 -3.79 13.71
C ARG A 138 9.15 -5.22 14.05
N ARG A 139 8.26 -6.22 13.94
CA ARG A 139 8.58 -7.62 14.25
C ARG A 139 9.65 -8.22 13.35
N MET A 140 9.80 -7.70 12.14
CA MET A 140 10.81 -8.15 11.19
C MET A 140 12.08 -7.29 11.17
N ASN A 141 12.25 -6.37 12.13
CA ASN A 141 13.35 -5.40 12.11
C ASN A 141 13.37 -4.54 10.82
N GLY A 142 12.18 -4.10 10.40
CA GLY A 142 11.95 -3.43 9.13
C GLY A 142 11.78 -4.42 7.97
N MET A 143 11.59 -3.87 6.76
CA MET A 143 11.48 -4.63 5.51
C MET A 143 12.60 -4.28 4.52
N HIS A 144 13.59 -3.46 4.91
CA HIS A 144 14.60 -2.91 4.00
C HIS A 144 15.54 -3.98 3.41
N HIS A 145 15.77 -5.08 4.13
CA HIS A 145 16.63 -6.20 3.70
C HIS A 145 15.88 -7.26 2.89
N LEU A 146 14.55 -7.20 2.84
CA LEU A 146 13.73 -8.12 2.06
C LEU A 146 13.70 -7.67 0.61
N LYS A 147 13.60 -8.60 -0.34
CA LYS A 147 13.46 -8.26 -1.77
C LYS A 147 11.99 -8.06 -2.14
N GLN A 148 11.70 -7.04 -2.94
CA GLN A 148 10.38 -6.86 -3.56
C GLN A 148 10.31 -7.61 -4.89
N ARG A 149 9.16 -8.22 -5.19
CA ARG A 149 8.91 -8.91 -6.46
C ARG A 149 7.44 -8.82 -6.87
N VAL A 150 7.16 -8.51 -8.12
CA VAL A 150 5.80 -8.59 -8.66
C VAL A 150 5.48 -10.06 -8.94
N LEU A 151 4.30 -10.53 -8.48
CA LEU A 151 3.84 -11.91 -8.67
C LEU A 151 2.71 -12.01 -9.70
N PHE A 152 1.89 -10.97 -9.75
CA PHE A 152 0.78 -10.85 -10.67
C PHE A 152 0.45 -9.38 -10.85
N SER A 153 0.08 -8.99 -12.06
CA SER A 153 -0.51 -7.67 -12.30
C SER A 153 -1.45 -7.70 -13.50
N ASP A 154 -2.58 -7.03 -13.37
CA ASP A 154 -3.49 -6.74 -14.48
C ASP A 154 -3.97 -5.29 -14.41
N HIS A 155 -5.10 -4.99 -15.05
CA HIS A 155 -5.67 -3.63 -15.04
C HIS A 155 -6.19 -3.19 -13.67
N LYS A 156 -6.56 -4.14 -12.80
CA LYS A 156 -7.33 -3.91 -11.57
C LYS A 156 -6.59 -4.31 -10.30
N VAL A 157 -5.64 -5.22 -10.38
CA VAL A 157 -4.97 -5.82 -9.23
C VAL A 157 -3.47 -5.92 -9.49
N VAL A 158 -2.68 -5.65 -8.45
CA VAL A 158 -1.28 -6.10 -8.35
C VAL A 158 -1.15 -6.96 -7.12
N VAL A 159 -0.43 -8.08 -7.27
CA VAL A 159 0.05 -8.90 -6.17
C VAL A 159 1.58 -8.87 -6.20
N PHE A 160 2.19 -8.48 -5.10
CA PHE A 160 3.64 -8.41 -4.97
C PHE A 160 4.10 -9.03 -3.64
N ALA A 161 5.30 -9.58 -3.63
CA ALA A 161 5.97 -10.09 -2.44
C ALA A 161 6.99 -9.09 -1.90
N ARG A 162 7.17 -9.08 -0.57
CA ARG A 162 8.30 -8.48 0.14
C ARG A 162 8.89 -9.54 1.07
N GLY A 163 9.89 -10.28 0.60
CA GLY A 163 10.33 -11.50 1.28
C GLY A 163 9.16 -12.49 1.43
N PRO A 164 8.86 -13.01 2.64
CA PRO A 164 7.78 -13.98 2.83
C PRO A 164 6.37 -13.38 2.90
N ILE A 165 6.24 -12.06 2.73
CA ILE A 165 4.97 -11.34 2.86
C ILE A 165 4.42 -11.10 1.48
N VAL A 166 3.11 -11.27 1.32
CA VAL A 166 2.41 -11.04 0.06
C VAL A 166 1.38 -9.94 0.26
N PHE A 167 1.41 -8.96 -0.62
CA PHE A 167 0.48 -7.86 -0.67
C PHE A 167 -0.38 -8.03 -1.92
N ALA A 168 -1.70 -7.94 -1.76
CA ALA A 168 -2.63 -7.89 -2.87
C ALA A 168 -3.42 -6.58 -2.76
N VAL A 169 -3.28 -5.74 -3.78
CA VAL A 169 -3.83 -4.40 -3.82
C VAL A 169 -4.62 -4.20 -5.10
N THR A 170 -5.67 -3.39 -5.04
CA THR A 170 -6.56 -3.12 -6.16
C THR A 170 -6.91 -1.64 -6.23
N ASN A 171 -7.04 -1.11 -7.44
CA ASN A 171 -7.59 0.23 -7.69
C ASN A 171 -9.10 0.20 -7.96
N VAL A 172 -9.75 -0.90 -7.60
CA VAL A 172 -11.20 -1.04 -7.69
C VAL A 172 -11.79 -0.62 -6.36
N GLY A 173 -12.41 0.55 -6.35
CA GLY A 173 -13.07 1.10 -5.17
C GLY A 173 -14.36 0.39 -4.81
N ARG A 174 -15.08 0.97 -3.85
CA ARG A 174 -16.32 0.41 -3.32
C ARG A 174 -17.37 0.19 -4.43
N GLY A 175 -18.01 -0.97 -4.40
CA GLY A 175 -19.18 -1.27 -5.26
C GLY A 175 -18.86 -1.89 -6.63
N ASN A 176 -17.58 -2.11 -6.95
CA ASN A 176 -17.18 -2.73 -8.21
C ASN A 176 -16.60 -4.14 -7.97
N PRO A 177 -17.00 -5.14 -8.78
CA PRO A 177 -16.48 -6.50 -8.62
C PRO A 177 -15.01 -6.57 -9.04
N VAL A 178 -14.19 -7.16 -8.16
CA VAL A 178 -12.81 -7.56 -8.46
C VAL A 178 -12.81 -9.06 -8.74
N PRO A 179 -12.33 -9.50 -9.92
CA PRO A 179 -12.24 -10.93 -10.20
C PRO A 179 -11.22 -11.59 -9.27
N SER A 180 -11.47 -12.85 -8.92
CA SER A 180 -10.47 -13.65 -8.20
C SER A 180 -9.24 -13.86 -9.07
N GLN A 181 -8.07 -13.60 -8.52
CA GLN A 181 -6.82 -13.67 -9.27
C GLN A 181 -6.13 -15.01 -9.02
N ARG A 182 -5.45 -15.53 -10.05
CA ARG A 182 -4.60 -16.72 -9.94
C ARG A 182 -3.15 -16.26 -9.97
N VAL A 183 -2.40 -16.61 -8.94
CA VAL A 183 -1.00 -16.22 -8.78
C VAL A 183 -0.16 -17.49 -8.82
N LEU A 184 0.87 -17.49 -9.67
CA LEU A 184 1.86 -18.56 -9.70
C LEU A 184 2.90 -18.27 -8.62
N TRP A 185 3.11 -19.23 -7.72
CA TRP A 185 4.13 -19.19 -6.68
C TRP A 185 5.31 -19.99 -7.17
N ASP A 186 6.45 -19.37 -7.40
CA ASP A 186 7.68 -20.05 -7.80
C ASP A 186 8.74 -20.00 -6.70
N ASN A 187 9.89 -20.63 -6.94
CA ASN A 187 11.05 -20.58 -6.04
C ASN A 187 11.61 -19.17 -5.87
N ALA A 188 11.31 -18.24 -6.78
CA ALA A 188 11.69 -16.84 -6.67
C ALA A 188 10.75 -16.07 -5.73
N THR A 189 9.52 -16.53 -5.56
CA THR A 189 8.46 -15.87 -4.79
C THR A 189 8.65 -16.04 -3.27
N ILE A 190 9.09 -17.23 -2.87
CA ILE A 190 9.30 -17.62 -1.48
C ILE A 190 10.75 -18.07 -1.42
N ASP A 191 11.57 -17.40 -0.62
CA ASP A 191 12.97 -17.79 -0.40
C ASP A 191 13.05 -19.05 0.51
N SER A 192 12.17 -20.02 0.26
CA SER A 192 11.99 -21.27 0.98
C SER A 192 11.66 -22.38 -0.02
N PRO A 193 12.39 -23.50 -0.01
CA PRO A 193 12.09 -24.66 -0.85
C PRO A 193 10.87 -25.45 -0.34
N VAL A 194 10.32 -25.10 0.83
CA VAL A 194 9.23 -25.81 1.48
C VAL A 194 7.94 -25.01 1.40
N ALA A 195 6.83 -25.73 1.21
CA ALA A 195 5.49 -25.17 1.27
C ALA A 195 5.24 -24.45 2.60
N MET A 196 4.61 -23.29 2.54
CA MET A 196 4.35 -22.42 3.70
C MET A 196 2.88 -22.04 3.74
N TRP A 197 2.32 -21.97 4.95
CA TRP A 197 1.00 -21.38 5.16
C TRP A 197 1.14 -19.87 5.34
N LEU A 198 0.40 -19.12 4.53
CA LEU A 198 0.21 -17.68 4.73
C LEU A 198 -1.24 -17.39 5.09
N CYS A 199 -1.45 -16.38 5.93
CA CYS A 199 -2.77 -15.92 6.37
C CYS A 199 -2.88 -14.40 6.24
N ASN A 200 -4.04 -13.91 5.84
CA ASN A 200 -4.32 -12.48 5.70
C ASN A 200 -4.38 -11.79 7.07
N LEU A 201 -3.31 -11.09 7.45
CA LEU A 201 -3.21 -10.38 8.74
C LEU A 201 -4.22 -9.24 8.86
N LEU A 202 -4.66 -8.67 7.73
CA LEU A 202 -5.62 -7.57 7.72
C LEU A 202 -7.06 -8.03 7.98
N ALA A 203 -7.38 -9.31 7.72
CA ALA A 203 -8.70 -9.87 7.97
C ALA A 203 -9.12 -9.74 9.45
N ILE A 204 -10.44 -9.74 9.68
CA ILE A 204 -11.03 -9.79 11.02
C ILE A 204 -10.63 -11.10 11.72
N GLU A 205 -10.65 -12.21 10.98
CA GLU A 205 -10.23 -13.53 11.44
C GLU A 205 -9.13 -14.07 10.51
N PRO A 206 -7.84 -13.76 10.75
CA PRO A 206 -6.75 -14.13 9.84
C PRO A 206 -6.68 -15.63 9.53
N ARG A 207 -6.99 -16.48 10.52
CA ARG A 207 -6.98 -17.95 10.37
C ARG A 207 -8.04 -18.49 9.40
N LYS A 208 -9.06 -17.70 9.05
CA LYS A 208 -10.10 -18.07 8.08
C LYS A 208 -9.76 -17.66 6.64
N ASP A 209 -8.77 -16.79 6.45
CA ASP A 209 -8.28 -16.34 5.14
C ASP A 209 -6.81 -16.72 4.99
N CYS A 210 -6.55 -18.03 4.93
CA CYS A 210 -5.22 -18.62 4.76
C CYS A 210 -5.13 -19.45 3.48
N GLY A 211 -3.92 -19.60 2.96
CA GLY A 211 -3.61 -20.48 1.86
C GLY A 211 -2.22 -21.07 1.99
N ILE A 212 -2.03 -22.25 1.40
CA ILE A 212 -0.71 -22.85 1.24
C ILE A 212 -0.08 -22.33 -0.06
N ILE A 213 1.18 -21.91 0.06
CA ILE A 213 2.02 -21.52 -1.07
C ILE A 213 3.15 -22.55 -1.16
N ALA A 214 3.39 -23.05 -2.36
CA ALA A 214 4.44 -24.01 -2.62
C ALA A 214 5.08 -23.63 -3.97
N PRO A 215 6.40 -23.80 -4.13
CA PRO A 215 7.02 -23.50 -5.41
C PRO A 215 6.44 -24.32 -6.56
N GLY A 216 6.18 -23.65 -7.68
CA GLY A 216 5.50 -24.18 -8.85
C GLY A 216 3.97 -24.30 -8.72
N ASN A 217 3.38 -23.98 -7.56
CA ASN A 217 1.94 -24.11 -7.36
C ASN A 217 1.17 -22.86 -7.82
N LEU A 218 -0.01 -23.06 -8.41
CA LEU A 218 -0.93 -22.00 -8.74
C LEU A 218 -1.93 -21.83 -7.58
N SER A 219 -1.84 -20.74 -6.83
CA SER A 219 -2.82 -20.45 -5.77
C SER A 219 -3.78 -19.35 -6.21
N ARG A 220 -5.04 -19.51 -5.84
CA ARG A 220 -6.08 -18.50 -6.07
C ARG A 220 -6.11 -17.54 -4.89
N LEU A 221 -6.02 -16.24 -5.18
CA LEU A 221 -6.13 -15.17 -4.21
C LEU A 221 -7.41 -14.39 -4.50
N HIS A 222 -8.31 -14.36 -3.52
CA HIS A 222 -9.57 -13.65 -3.61
C HIS A 222 -9.36 -12.20 -3.18
N VAL A 223 -9.41 -11.25 -4.11
CA VAL A 223 -9.40 -9.80 -3.81
C VAL A 223 -10.83 -9.29 -3.98
N LEU A 224 -11.39 -8.61 -2.97
CA LEU A 224 -12.80 -8.16 -2.94
C LEU A 224 -12.92 -6.63 -2.71
N GLY A 225 -11.93 -5.86 -3.15
CA GLY A 225 -11.85 -4.42 -2.91
C GLY A 225 -10.99 -4.07 -1.69
N ASP A 226 -11.13 -4.80 -0.58
CA ASP A 226 -10.21 -4.66 0.55
C ASP A 226 -8.78 -5.12 0.18
N PRO A 227 -7.75 -4.36 0.57
CA PRO A 227 -6.38 -4.81 0.40
C PRO A 227 -6.10 -6.01 1.30
N LYS A 228 -5.21 -6.91 0.86
CA LYS A 228 -4.80 -8.07 1.64
C LYS A 228 -3.30 -8.09 1.87
N MET A 229 -2.92 -8.51 3.07
CA MET A 229 -1.52 -8.72 3.43
C MET A 229 -1.38 -10.10 4.07
N TYR A 230 -0.89 -11.05 3.29
CA TYR A 230 -0.67 -12.42 3.74
C TYR A 230 0.74 -12.54 4.34
N VAL A 231 0.81 -13.14 5.53
CA VAL A 231 2.04 -13.33 6.30
C VAL A 231 2.18 -14.78 6.74
N PRO A 232 3.41 -15.28 7.01
CA PRO A 232 3.59 -16.60 7.61
C PRO A 232 2.77 -16.76 8.88
N THR A 233 2.23 -17.96 9.10
CA THR A 233 1.39 -18.28 10.28
C THR A 233 2.05 -17.96 11.61
N ALA A 234 3.39 -17.94 11.68
CA ALA A 234 4.16 -17.51 12.85
C ALA A 234 3.86 -16.06 13.30
N PHE A 235 3.33 -15.21 12.41
CA PHE A 235 2.92 -13.84 12.72
C PHE A 235 1.43 -13.70 13.07
N ILE A 236 0.65 -14.78 13.01
CA ILE A 236 -0.76 -14.78 13.40
C ILE A 236 -0.87 -15.09 14.89
N GLN A 237 -1.31 -14.09 15.66
CA GLN A 237 -1.64 -14.25 17.08
C GLN A 237 -2.98 -14.99 17.24
#